data_AF-A0A1L8MH20-F1
#
_entry.id   AF-A0A1L8MH20-F1
#
_cell.length_a   1.000
_cell.length_b   1.000
_cell.length_c   1.000
_cell.angle_alpha   90.00
_cell.angle_beta   90.00
_cell.angle_gamma   90.00
#
_symmetry.space_group_name_H-M   'P 1'
#
loop_
_entity.id
_entity.type
_entity.pdbx_description
1 polymer ?
#
loop_
_entity_poly.entity_id
_entity_poly.type
_entity_poly.pdbx_seq_one_letter_code
_entity_poly.pdbx_strand_id
1 'polypeptide(L)'
;MVGTKGFGFKLLVLSIVIAINSLIVLYLFKDSLNLPVWLDRILVHTASFSNAIIENKAHVQPTIKLKNSDLKLLPTEAKVENEMSFSKTSDIVHFDHASAPEQKCFDKRPPPKQKTLYTWIDKKSVKHISDKPKSLDQHTSVKVVGTIDPEAISLNYLSHNLSFEIKSALQSRIKQVAQMLGTVTPKNLIVPVTANIRSFKDLAAYTEYSNRSSSPNQSNTGYYSARNNESVVFVRTEEQALNTLVHEVTHTINRHWYGRMGKWLNEGIAEYAENIGDVKASGWVGHIRKNGLLPLHTLLSSSREEWQIAPQSHYATSWAFVAFLMAQDRDFLSRLLLQEAENGCHELSIEDVERLYGQSLEHLQREFLLWTKRRKL
;
A
#
# COMPACT_ATOMS: atom_id res chain seq x y z
N MET A 1 48.43 -49.23 -17.54
CA MET A 1 48.46 -47.80 -17.94
C MET A 1 47.03 -47.31 -18.09
N VAL A 2 46.48 -46.63 -17.09
CA VAL A 2 45.10 -46.11 -17.08
C VAL A 2 45.13 -44.69 -17.65
N GLY A 3 44.29 -44.43 -18.65
CA GLY A 3 44.33 -43.24 -19.50
C GLY A 3 43.99 -41.95 -18.76
N THR A 4 44.95 -41.03 -18.74
CA THR A 4 44.90 -39.68 -18.18
C THR A 4 44.02 -38.68 -18.96
N LYS A 5 43.23 -39.12 -19.95
CA LYS A 5 42.47 -38.22 -20.84
C LYS A 5 41.13 -37.70 -20.29
N GLY A 6 40.69 -38.13 -19.11
CA GLY A 6 39.39 -37.71 -18.54
C GLY A 6 39.46 -36.71 -17.38
N PHE A 7 40.60 -36.60 -16.70
CA PHE A 7 40.72 -35.82 -15.47
C PHE A 7 40.90 -34.32 -15.76
N GLY A 8 41.74 -33.97 -16.74
CA GLY A 8 41.97 -32.59 -17.13
C GLY A 8 40.72 -31.88 -17.67
N PHE A 9 39.89 -32.60 -18.43
CA PHE A 9 38.65 -32.03 -18.96
C PHE A 9 37.60 -31.74 -17.86
N LYS A 10 37.49 -32.63 -16.86
CA LYS A 10 36.59 -32.43 -15.72
C LYS A 10 37.01 -31.24 -14.85
N LEU A 11 38.32 -31.07 -14.64
CA LEU A 11 38.86 -29.91 -13.94
C LEU A 11 38.60 -28.61 -14.71
N LEU A 12 38.77 -28.63 -16.04
CA LEU A 12 38.49 -27.46 -16.89
C LEU A 12 37.02 -27.02 -16.78
N VAL A 13 36.08 -27.96 -16.87
CA VAL A 13 34.63 -27.66 -16.75
C VAL A 13 34.30 -27.10 -15.36
N LEU A 14 34.85 -27.69 -14.29
CA LEU A 14 34.63 -27.21 -12.93
C LEU A 14 35.18 -25.79 -12.73
N SER A 15 36.38 -25.51 -13.25
CA SER A 15 36.98 -24.15 -13.19
C SER A 15 36.15 -23.13 -13.96
N ILE A 16 35.59 -23.49 -15.12
CA ILE A 16 34.71 -22.62 -15.90
C ILE A 16 33.41 -22.33 -15.13
N VAL A 17 32.79 -23.35 -14.53
CA VAL A 17 31.54 -23.18 -13.76
C VAL A 17 31.76 -22.29 -12.53
N ILE A 18 32.88 -22.46 -11.83
CA ILE A 18 33.24 -21.59 -10.69
C ILE A 18 33.48 -20.16 -11.18
N ALA A 19 34.26 -19.97 -12.24
CA ALA A 19 34.53 -18.64 -12.79
C ALA A 19 33.25 -17.92 -13.22
N ILE A 20 32.33 -18.61 -13.89
CA ILE A 20 31.04 -18.03 -14.31
C ILE A 20 30.19 -17.67 -13.09
N ASN A 21 30.05 -18.56 -12.11
CA ASN A 21 29.26 -18.27 -10.91
C ASN A 21 29.86 -17.11 -10.10
N SER A 22 31.18 -17.05 -9.96
CA SER A 22 31.86 -15.94 -9.29
C SER A 22 31.66 -14.62 -10.03
N LEU A 23 31.69 -14.61 -11.36
CA LEU A 23 31.41 -13.41 -12.17
C LEU A 23 29.95 -12.97 -12.05
N ILE A 24 28.99 -13.89 -12.00
CA ILE A 24 27.57 -13.58 -11.78
C ILE A 24 27.36 -12.95 -10.40
N VAL A 25 27.95 -13.53 -9.35
CA VAL A 25 27.88 -12.96 -8.00
C VAL A 25 28.52 -11.57 -7.98
N LEU A 26 29.71 -11.39 -8.56
CA LEU A 26 30.36 -10.06 -8.64
C LEU A 26 29.53 -9.04 -9.42
N TYR A 27 28.84 -9.45 -10.49
CA TYR A 27 27.94 -8.59 -11.24
C TYR A 27 26.73 -8.16 -10.41
N LEU A 28 26.10 -9.09 -9.69
CA LEU A 28 24.92 -8.82 -8.86
C LEU A 28 25.23 -7.94 -7.64
N PHE A 29 26.48 -7.95 -7.16
CA PHE A 29 26.91 -7.18 -5.99
C PHE A 29 27.87 -6.03 -6.33
N LYS A 30 28.02 -5.66 -7.61
CA LYS A 30 28.96 -4.63 -8.05
C LYS A 30 28.74 -3.27 -7.38
N ASP A 31 27.48 -2.94 -7.05
CA ASP A 31 27.11 -1.66 -6.41
C ASP A 31 27.30 -1.69 -4.88
N SER A 32 27.56 -2.88 -4.32
CA SER A 32 27.81 -3.09 -2.88
C SER A 32 29.30 -3.30 -2.55
N LEU A 33 30.16 -3.40 -3.57
CA LEU A 33 31.59 -3.65 -3.43
C LEU A 33 32.37 -2.55 -4.15
N ASN A 34 33.38 -1.96 -3.50
CA ASN A 34 34.31 -1.04 -4.16
C ASN A 34 35.28 -1.85 -5.04
N LEU A 35 34.85 -2.16 -6.27
CA LEU A 35 35.65 -2.94 -7.20
C LEU A 35 36.74 -2.07 -7.87
N PRO A 36 37.94 -2.63 -8.10
CA PRO A 36 38.97 -1.95 -8.90
C PRO A 36 38.46 -1.65 -10.32
N VAL A 37 38.84 -0.49 -10.88
CA VAL A 37 38.41 0.02 -12.20
C VAL A 37 38.64 -0.99 -13.34
N TRP A 38 39.66 -1.85 -13.24
CA TRP A 38 39.94 -2.87 -14.26
C TRP A 38 38.91 -4.01 -14.26
N LEU A 39 38.31 -4.33 -13.12
CA LEU A 39 37.33 -5.41 -12.97
C LEU A 39 35.95 -4.97 -13.49
N ASP A 40 35.60 -3.69 -13.31
CA ASP A 40 34.36 -3.09 -13.83
C ASP A 40 34.28 -3.17 -15.37
N ARG A 41 35.41 -2.92 -16.05
CA ARG A 41 35.50 -3.05 -17.53
C ARG A 41 35.25 -4.47 -18.03
N ILE A 42 35.67 -5.49 -17.27
CA ILE A 42 35.45 -6.90 -17.63
C ILE A 42 33.96 -7.26 -17.49
N LEU A 43 33.31 -6.81 -16.41
CA LEU A 43 31.90 -7.09 -16.14
C LEU A 43 30.97 -6.49 -17.21
N VAL A 44 31.28 -5.30 -17.72
CA VAL A 44 30.50 -4.66 -18.80
C VAL A 44 30.50 -5.48 -20.10
N HIS A 45 31.59 -6.19 -20.42
CA HIS A 45 31.65 -7.05 -21.61
C HIS A 45 30.92 -8.39 -21.43
N THR A 46 30.78 -8.89 -20.19
CA THR A 46 30.04 -10.14 -19.92
C THR A 46 28.51 -10.00 -20.03
N ALA A 47 27.97 -8.78 -19.87
CA ALA A 47 26.55 -8.49 -20.02
C ALA A 47 26.03 -8.68 -21.47
N SER A 48 26.91 -8.64 -22.48
CA SER A 48 26.54 -8.93 -23.87
C SER A 48 26.27 -10.43 -24.11
N PHE A 49 26.78 -11.33 -23.25
CA PHE A 49 26.62 -12.78 -23.43
C PHE A 49 25.33 -13.30 -22.80
N SER A 50 24.83 -12.66 -21.73
CA SER A 50 23.56 -13.02 -21.10
C SER A 50 22.34 -12.68 -21.96
N ASN A 51 22.40 -11.57 -22.71
CA ASN A 51 21.29 -11.16 -23.59
C ASN A 51 21.09 -12.13 -24.77
N ALA A 52 22.17 -12.71 -25.31
CA ALA A 52 22.11 -13.69 -26.41
C ALA A 52 21.49 -15.06 -26.01
N ILE A 53 21.55 -15.42 -24.72
CA ILE A 53 20.96 -16.66 -24.20
C ILE A 53 19.45 -16.48 -23.96
N ILE A 54 19.00 -15.26 -23.67
CA ILE A 54 17.58 -14.96 -23.40
C ILE A 54 16.78 -14.82 -24.71
N GLU A 55 17.37 -14.26 -25.78
CA GLU A 55 16.68 -14.10 -27.07
C GLU A 55 16.38 -15.42 -27.80
N ASN A 56 17.16 -16.49 -27.57
CA ASN A 56 16.96 -17.78 -28.23
C ASN A 56 15.76 -18.61 -27.73
N LYS A 57 15.00 -18.12 -26.74
CA LYS A 57 13.77 -18.80 -26.26
C LYS A 57 12.45 -18.22 -26.80
N ALA A 58 12.48 -17.19 -27.64
CA ALA A 58 11.27 -16.47 -28.06
C ALA A 58 10.75 -16.80 -29.49
N HIS A 59 11.36 -17.73 -30.23
CA HIS A 59 10.86 -18.10 -31.58
C HIS A 59 9.95 -19.33 -31.57
N VAL A 60 8.67 -19.12 -31.23
CA VAL A 60 7.54 -19.89 -31.77
C VAL A 60 6.39 -18.92 -32.03
N GLN A 61 6.23 -18.47 -33.29
CA GLN A 61 5.03 -17.74 -33.74
C GLN A 61 4.03 -18.73 -34.37
N PRO A 62 2.72 -18.59 -34.09
CA PRO A 62 1.69 -19.06 -35.01
C PRO A 62 1.29 -17.93 -35.96
N THR A 63 1.31 -18.26 -37.25
CA THR A 63 0.91 -17.45 -38.39
C THR A 63 -0.62 -17.27 -38.43
N ILE A 64 -1.12 -16.03 -38.47
CA ILE A 64 -2.51 -15.74 -38.84
C ILE A 64 -2.50 -14.90 -40.12
N LYS A 65 -3.13 -15.45 -41.17
CA LYS A 65 -3.30 -14.84 -42.49
C LYS A 65 -4.30 -13.68 -42.43
N LEU A 66 -3.90 -12.51 -42.93
CA LEU A 66 -4.78 -11.40 -43.27
C LEU A 66 -5.70 -11.74 -44.46
N LYS A 67 -6.92 -11.20 -44.44
CA LYS A 67 -7.76 -11.02 -45.63
C LYS A 67 -8.27 -9.57 -45.63
N ASN A 68 -7.95 -8.83 -46.69
CA ASN A 68 -8.31 -7.44 -46.96
C ASN A 68 -9.74 -7.33 -47.53
N SER A 69 -10.46 -6.27 -47.11
CA SER A 69 -11.56 -5.56 -47.80
C SER A 69 -12.16 -4.57 -46.77
N ASP A 70 -12.35 -3.27 -46.95
CA ASP A 70 -12.26 -2.36 -48.09
C ASP A 70 -11.96 -0.95 -47.55
N LEU A 71 -11.12 -0.22 -48.28
CA LEU A 71 -10.78 1.18 -48.07
C LEU A 71 -11.85 2.07 -48.75
N LYS A 72 -12.44 3.03 -48.04
CA LYS A 72 -12.99 4.26 -48.64
C LYS A 72 -12.43 5.48 -47.92
N LEU A 73 -11.65 6.23 -48.69
CA LEU A 73 -10.96 7.50 -48.40
C LEU A 73 -11.88 8.65 -48.88
N LEU A 74 -12.17 9.68 -48.06
CA LEU A 74 -11.66 11.09 -48.11
C LEU A 74 -12.80 12.05 -47.66
N PRO A 75 -12.59 13.36 -47.38
CA PRO A 75 -11.37 14.08 -46.99
C PRO A 75 -11.52 15.20 -45.89
N THR A 76 -10.34 15.64 -45.42
CA THR A 76 -9.88 17.01 -45.09
C THR A 76 -10.31 17.82 -43.85
N GLU A 77 -9.24 18.25 -43.14
CA GLU A 77 -8.94 19.57 -42.55
C GLU A 77 -9.58 20.01 -41.22
N ALA A 78 -8.74 20.08 -40.17
CA ALA A 78 -8.58 21.30 -39.38
C ALA A 78 -7.26 21.32 -38.59
N LYS A 79 -6.57 22.46 -38.73
CA LYS A 79 -5.33 22.98 -38.14
C LYS A 79 -4.96 22.56 -36.71
N VAL A 80 -3.67 22.29 -36.58
CA VAL A 80 -2.84 22.39 -35.37
C VAL A 80 -2.59 23.88 -35.05
N GLU A 81 -2.93 24.32 -33.83
CA GLU A 81 -2.25 25.44 -33.17
C GLU A 81 -1.92 25.01 -31.73
N ASN A 82 -0.62 24.92 -31.49
CA ASN A 82 0.04 24.63 -30.23
C ASN A 82 0.16 25.93 -29.42
N GLU A 83 -0.49 26.02 -28.26
CA GLU A 83 0.00 26.83 -27.14
C GLU A 83 -0.32 26.11 -25.83
N MET A 84 0.54 25.16 -25.44
CA MET A 84 0.47 24.52 -24.12
C MET A 84 1.38 25.31 -23.17
N SER A 85 0.78 26.30 -22.50
CA SER A 85 1.37 27.03 -21.38
C SER A 85 1.58 26.07 -20.20
N PHE A 86 2.85 25.80 -19.89
CA PHE A 86 3.25 25.01 -18.72
C PHE A 86 3.11 25.86 -17.45
N SER A 87 2.03 25.64 -16.70
CA SER A 87 1.96 26.02 -15.28
C SER A 87 2.63 24.94 -14.43
N LYS A 88 3.77 25.27 -13.82
CA LYS A 88 4.32 24.52 -12.68
C LYS A 88 3.47 24.80 -11.45
N THR A 89 2.39 24.05 -11.28
CA THR A 89 1.73 23.87 -9.98
C THR A 89 1.95 22.42 -9.56
N SER A 90 2.40 22.24 -8.31
CA SER A 90 2.40 20.95 -7.63
C SER A 90 0.94 20.52 -7.46
N ASP A 91 0.39 19.90 -8.48
CA ASP A 91 -0.97 19.40 -8.45
C ASP A 91 -1.04 18.27 -7.43
N ILE A 92 -1.83 18.47 -6.39
CA ILE A 92 -2.15 17.45 -5.39
C ILE A 92 -2.77 16.28 -6.18
N VAL A 93 -2.06 15.16 -6.28
CA VAL A 93 -2.60 13.96 -6.92
C VAL A 93 -3.65 13.38 -5.97
N HIS A 94 -4.91 13.52 -6.34
CA HIS A 94 -6.04 13.08 -5.52
C HIS A 94 -6.37 11.59 -5.75
N PHE A 95 -6.70 10.89 -4.66
CA PHE A 95 -7.19 9.52 -4.66
C PHE A 95 -8.71 9.51 -4.49
N ASP A 96 -9.44 9.69 -5.59
CA ASP A 96 -10.89 9.48 -5.56
C ASP A 96 -11.17 7.97 -5.58
N HIS A 97 -11.08 7.30 -4.44
CA HIS A 97 -11.58 5.94 -4.31
C HIS A 97 -13.08 5.92 -4.52
N ALA A 98 -13.54 5.70 -5.76
CA ALA A 98 -14.82 5.06 -5.90
C ALA A 98 -14.68 3.61 -5.46
N SER A 99 -15.07 3.43 -4.21
CA SER A 99 -15.88 2.34 -3.73
C SER A 99 -15.86 1.06 -4.57
N ALA A 100 -15.17 0.06 -4.06
CA ALA A 100 -15.53 -1.32 -4.33
C ALA A 100 -17.04 -1.52 -4.04
N PRO A 101 -17.78 -2.29 -4.85
CA PRO A 101 -19.15 -2.70 -4.52
C PRO A 101 -19.14 -3.43 -3.20
N GLU A 102 -20.28 -3.39 -2.51
CA GLU A 102 -20.60 -4.13 -1.30
C GLU A 102 -19.70 -5.34 -1.08
N GLN A 103 -18.63 -5.14 -0.32
CA GLN A 103 -17.91 -6.26 0.24
C GLN A 103 -18.84 -6.86 1.28
N LYS A 104 -19.57 -7.90 0.85
CA LYS A 104 -20.04 -8.93 1.76
C LYS A 104 -18.90 -9.20 2.74
N CYS A 105 -19.23 -9.08 4.03
CA CYS A 105 -18.30 -9.26 5.13
C CYS A 105 -17.84 -10.72 5.15
N PHE A 106 -16.79 -11.03 4.39
CA PHE A 106 -16.29 -12.39 4.23
C PHE A 106 -15.03 -12.67 5.06
N ASP A 107 -14.46 -11.64 5.71
CA ASP A 107 -13.04 -11.69 6.13
C ASP A 107 -12.81 -11.48 7.64
N LYS A 108 -13.72 -11.92 8.51
CA LYS A 108 -13.38 -12.00 9.95
C LYS A 108 -13.50 -13.42 10.44
N ARG A 109 -12.62 -13.79 11.39
CA ARG A 109 -12.51 -15.15 11.95
C ARG A 109 -13.92 -15.68 12.18
N PRO A 110 -14.32 -16.82 11.56
CA PRO A 110 -15.65 -17.34 11.78
C PRO A 110 -15.84 -17.54 13.30
N PRO A 111 -16.97 -17.10 13.89
CA PRO A 111 -17.23 -17.35 15.29
C PRO A 111 -17.09 -18.86 15.53
N PRO A 112 -16.37 -19.30 16.57
CA PRO A 112 -16.18 -20.71 16.83
C PRO A 112 -17.54 -21.40 16.90
N LYS A 113 -17.68 -22.57 16.27
CA LYS A 113 -18.94 -23.35 16.19
C LYS A 113 -19.49 -23.80 17.57
N GLN A 114 -18.82 -23.45 18.66
CA GLN A 114 -19.14 -23.81 20.03
C GLN A 114 -19.16 -22.55 20.91
N LYS A 115 -19.85 -22.60 22.06
CA LYS A 115 -19.83 -21.52 23.06
C LYS A 115 -18.39 -21.06 23.31
N THR A 116 -18.07 -19.85 22.87
CA THR A 116 -16.71 -19.31 22.95
C THR A 116 -16.56 -18.64 24.30
N LEU A 117 -15.70 -19.20 25.15
CA LEU A 117 -15.26 -18.53 26.37
C LEU A 117 -14.14 -17.57 25.99
N TYR A 118 -14.43 -16.27 26.03
CA TYR A 118 -13.46 -15.20 25.84
C TYR A 118 -12.66 -15.05 27.12
N THR A 119 -11.32 -15.08 27.00
CA THR A 119 -10.44 -14.85 28.15
C THR A 119 -9.47 -13.71 27.87
N TRP A 120 -9.33 -12.77 28.81
CA TRP A 120 -8.36 -11.68 28.72
C TRP A 120 -7.74 -11.39 30.08
N ILE A 121 -6.65 -10.64 30.08
CA ILE A 121 -5.99 -10.14 31.29
C ILE A 121 -6.14 -8.62 31.30
N ASP A 122 -6.58 -8.03 32.42
CA ASP A 122 -6.73 -6.59 32.56
C ASP A 122 -5.42 -5.88 32.99
N LYS A 123 -5.46 -4.54 33.13
CA LYS A 123 -4.30 -3.72 33.57
C LYS A 123 -3.78 -4.10 34.96
N LYS A 124 -4.58 -4.79 35.79
CA LYS A 124 -4.21 -5.26 37.13
C LYS A 124 -3.72 -6.71 37.12
N SER A 125 -3.47 -7.28 35.94
CA SER A 125 -3.07 -8.68 35.74
C SER A 125 -4.14 -9.70 36.16
N VAL A 126 -5.42 -9.30 36.24
CA VAL A 126 -6.52 -10.22 36.56
C VAL A 126 -7.02 -10.89 35.29
N LYS A 127 -7.13 -12.22 35.32
CA LYS A 127 -7.70 -13.02 34.22
C LYS A 127 -9.22 -13.01 34.29
N HIS A 128 -9.86 -12.58 33.22
CA HIS A 128 -11.31 -12.60 33.03
C HIS A 128 -11.70 -13.73 32.09
N ILE A 129 -12.92 -14.27 32.28
CA ILE A 129 -13.54 -15.27 31.41
C ILE A 129 -15.00 -14.85 31.20
N SER A 130 -15.47 -14.83 29.95
CA SER A 130 -16.82 -14.39 29.60
C SER A 130 -17.37 -15.21 28.43
N ASP A 131 -18.69 -15.38 28.36
CA ASP A 131 -19.40 -15.90 27.20
C ASP A 131 -19.71 -14.81 26.15
N LYS A 132 -19.37 -13.55 26.46
CA LYS A 132 -19.43 -12.39 25.57
C LYS A 132 -18.02 -11.82 25.30
N PRO A 133 -17.79 -11.25 24.10
CA PRO A 133 -16.53 -10.57 23.81
C PRO A 133 -16.28 -9.44 24.81
N LYS A 134 -14.99 -9.14 25.01
CA LYS A 134 -14.57 -8.07 25.92
C LYS A 134 -15.08 -6.72 25.40
N SER A 135 -15.72 -5.94 26.26
CA SER A 135 -15.89 -4.50 25.98
C SER A 135 -14.57 -3.79 26.23
N LEU A 136 -14.00 -3.19 25.19
CA LEU A 136 -12.79 -2.38 25.30
C LEU A 136 -13.11 -1.02 25.97
N ASP A 137 -12.12 -0.29 26.46
CA ASP A 137 -12.32 1.04 27.07
C ASP A 137 -10.98 1.76 27.20
N GLN A 138 -10.95 2.99 27.75
CA GLN A 138 -9.70 3.70 28.02
C GLN A 138 -8.73 2.94 28.95
N HIS A 139 -9.24 1.99 29.74
CA HIS A 139 -8.44 1.16 30.64
C HIS A 139 -7.98 -0.15 29.98
N THR A 140 -8.24 -0.36 28.70
CA THR A 140 -7.72 -1.51 27.98
C THR A 140 -6.25 -1.32 27.64
N SER A 141 -5.40 -2.22 28.15
CA SER A 141 -4.01 -2.31 27.73
C SER A 141 -3.92 -3.09 26.43
N VAL A 142 -3.24 -2.53 25.44
CA VAL A 142 -2.97 -3.16 24.16
C VAL A 142 -1.48 -3.42 24.06
N LYS A 143 -1.10 -4.69 23.94
CA LYS A 143 0.29 -5.06 23.68
C LYS A 143 0.56 -4.96 22.19
N VAL A 144 1.21 -3.88 21.77
CA VAL A 144 1.59 -3.69 20.36
C VAL A 144 2.74 -4.62 19.96
N VAL A 145 2.88 -4.87 18.67
CA VAL A 145 3.93 -5.75 18.13
C VAL A 145 5.33 -5.13 18.25
N GLY A 146 5.44 -3.79 18.18
CA GLY A 146 6.70 -3.06 18.21
C GLY A 146 7.43 -3.16 16.87
N THR A 147 8.10 -4.30 16.64
CA THR A 147 8.82 -4.58 15.40
C THR A 147 8.11 -5.68 14.63
N ILE A 148 7.72 -5.38 13.39
CA ILE A 148 7.10 -6.33 12.47
C ILE A 148 8.19 -7.09 11.73
N ASP A 149 8.04 -8.41 11.64
CA ASP A 149 8.92 -9.27 10.85
C ASP A 149 8.90 -8.80 9.38
N PRO A 150 10.07 -8.55 8.75
CA PRO A 150 10.12 -8.19 7.33
C PRO A 150 9.39 -9.17 6.40
N GLU A 151 9.27 -10.45 6.77
CA GLU A 151 8.56 -11.46 5.98
C GLU A 151 7.03 -11.41 6.17
N ALA A 152 6.53 -10.67 7.17
CA ALA A 152 5.10 -10.53 7.41
C ALA A 152 4.39 -9.73 6.30
N ILE A 153 5.11 -8.95 5.48
CA ILE A 153 4.56 -8.25 4.33
C ILE A 153 5.42 -8.55 3.10
N SER A 154 4.82 -9.26 2.15
CA SER A 154 5.43 -9.59 0.86
C SER A 154 4.80 -8.78 -0.26
N LEU A 155 5.62 -8.31 -1.21
CA LEU A 155 5.17 -7.58 -2.40
C LEU A 155 5.22 -8.52 -3.61
N ASN A 156 4.07 -8.78 -4.22
CA ASN A 156 3.95 -9.63 -5.40
C ASN A 156 3.55 -8.79 -6.61
N TYR A 157 4.42 -8.70 -7.63
CA TYR A 157 4.15 -7.89 -8.82
C TYR A 157 3.50 -8.73 -9.91
N LEU A 158 2.21 -8.49 -10.18
CA LEU A 158 1.42 -9.18 -11.20
C LEU A 158 1.66 -8.67 -12.63
N SER A 159 2.48 -7.63 -12.77
CA SER A 159 2.79 -6.97 -14.04
C SER A 159 4.22 -6.43 -14.04
N HIS A 160 4.77 -6.21 -15.24
CA HIS A 160 6.16 -5.78 -15.42
C HIS A 160 6.32 -4.28 -15.69
N ASN A 161 5.29 -3.47 -15.41
CA ASN A 161 5.27 -2.05 -15.78
C ASN A 161 5.99 -1.12 -14.79
N LEU A 162 6.39 -1.60 -13.61
CA LEU A 162 7.17 -0.82 -12.63
C LEU A 162 8.67 -1.00 -12.87
N SER A 163 9.41 0.11 -12.88
CA SER A 163 10.88 0.14 -12.91
C SER A 163 11.48 -0.49 -11.65
N PHE A 164 12.76 -0.85 -11.70
CA PHE A 164 13.46 -1.41 -10.53
C PHE A 164 13.51 -0.38 -9.39
N GLU A 165 13.71 0.88 -9.75
CA GLU A 165 13.78 2.04 -8.86
C GLU A 165 12.49 2.19 -8.06
N ILE A 166 11.32 2.15 -8.73
CA ILE A 166 10.02 2.21 -8.04
C ILE A 166 9.83 1.01 -7.11
N LYS A 167 10.21 -0.20 -7.55
CA LYS A 167 10.06 -1.42 -6.71
C LYS A 167 10.92 -1.33 -5.44
N SER A 168 12.17 -0.92 -5.58
CA SER A 168 13.10 -0.72 -4.46
C SER A 168 12.62 0.38 -3.51
N ALA A 169 12.19 1.53 -4.07
CA ALA A 169 11.64 2.62 -3.29
C ALA A 169 10.36 2.20 -2.54
N LEU A 170 9.47 1.45 -3.19
CA LEU A 170 8.26 0.92 -2.58
C LEU A 170 8.61 -0.03 -1.43
N GLN A 171 9.53 -0.98 -1.62
CA GLN A 171 9.96 -1.87 -0.55
C GLN A 171 10.50 -1.10 0.67
N SER A 172 11.30 -0.04 0.44
CA SER A 172 11.79 0.83 1.51
C SER A 172 10.65 1.58 2.22
N ARG A 173 9.69 2.12 1.47
CA ARG A 173 8.52 2.81 2.04
C ARG A 173 7.62 1.86 2.82
N ILE A 174 7.36 0.66 2.32
CA ILE A 174 6.56 -0.36 3.04
C ILE A 174 7.25 -0.83 4.31
N LYS A 175 8.58 -0.89 4.34
CA LYS A 175 9.31 -1.13 5.59
C LYS A 175 9.06 -0.02 6.61
N GLN A 176 9.02 1.24 6.19
CA GLN A 176 8.68 2.37 7.07
C GLN A 176 7.22 2.30 7.54
N VAL A 177 6.29 1.93 6.66
CA VAL A 177 4.88 1.67 7.02
C VAL A 177 4.79 0.56 8.07
N ALA A 178 5.50 -0.55 7.89
CA ALA A 178 5.53 -1.65 8.84
C ALA A 178 6.11 -1.22 10.20
N GLN A 179 7.15 -0.39 10.22
CA GLN A 179 7.69 0.18 11.46
C GLN A 179 6.69 1.09 12.15
N MET A 180 6.02 1.97 11.40
CA MET A 180 5.00 2.88 11.91
C MET A 180 3.83 2.09 12.52
N LEU A 181 3.25 1.16 11.75
CA LEU A 181 2.15 0.30 12.20
C LEU A 181 2.58 -0.56 13.39
N GLY A 182 3.84 -1.00 13.43
CA GLY A 182 4.38 -1.78 14.55
C GLY A 182 4.21 -1.09 15.91
N THR A 183 4.21 0.24 15.93
CA THR A 183 4.04 1.03 17.16
C THR A 183 2.61 1.10 17.69
N VAL A 184 1.61 0.71 16.89
CA VAL A 184 0.18 0.82 17.22
C VAL A 184 -0.62 -0.46 17.01
N THR A 185 -0.10 -1.42 16.25
CA THR A 185 -0.83 -2.64 15.91
C THR A 185 -0.80 -3.63 17.08
N PRO A 186 -1.95 -4.09 17.60
CA PRO A 186 -1.99 -5.17 18.57
C PRO A 186 -1.28 -6.43 18.06
N LYS A 187 -0.42 -7.02 18.89
CA LYS A 187 0.45 -8.15 18.49
C LYS A 187 -0.32 -9.36 17.95
N ASN A 188 -1.54 -9.60 18.44
CA ASN A 188 -2.38 -10.74 18.07
C ASN A 188 -3.08 -10.58 16.71
N LEU A 189 -2.98 -9.41 16.08
CA LEU A 189 -3.61 -9.12 14.78
C LEU A 189 -2.66 -9.30 13.59
N ILE A 190 -1.35 -9.37 13.84
CA ILE A 190 -0.36 -9.54 12.78
C ILE A 190 -0.47 -10.94 12.18
N VAL A 191 -0.76 -10.98 10.88
CA VAL A 191 -0.71 -12.18 10.03
C VAL A 191 0.13 -11.87 8.79
N PRO A 192 0.71 -12.90 8.13
CA PRO A 192 1.40 -12.70 6.85
C PRO A 192 0.46 -12.08 5.80
N VAL A 193 0.98 -11.09 5.08
CA VAL A 193 0.27 -10.35 4.03
C VAL A 193 1.04 -10.50 2.72
N THR A 194 0.30 -10.78 1.65
CA THR A 194 0.81 -10.65 0.28
C THR A 194 0.05 -9.53 -0.41
N ALA A 195 0.76 -8.44 -0.70
CA ALA A 195 0.26 -7.33 -1.47
C ALA A 195 0.49 -7.59 -2.95
N ASN A 196 -0.58 -7.96 -3.66
CA ASN A 196 -0.52 -8.16 -5.10
C ASN A 196 -0.64 -6.81 -5.81
N ILE A 197 0.36 -6.47 -6.61
CA ILE A 197 0.50 -5.16 -7.25
C ILE A 197 0.34 -5.30 -8.75
N ARG A 198 -0.62 -4.57 -9.31
CA ARG A 198 -0.85 -4.47 -10.75
C ARG A 198 -0.67 -3.02 -11.20
N SER A 199 0.14 -2.81 -12.23
CA SER A 199 0.40 -1.47 -12.75
C SER A 199 0.11 -1.40 -14.24
N PHE A 200 -0.32 -0.22 -14.68
CA PHE A 200 -0.65 0.07 -16.07
C PHE A 200 0.03 1.38 -16.48
N LYS A 201 0.62 1.42 -17.68
CA LYS A 201 1.09 2.66 -18.33
C LYS A 201 0.12 3.16 -19.42
N ASP A 202 -0.74 2.28 -19.89
CA ASP A 202 -1.78 2.59 -20.88
C ASP A 202 -3.12 2.83 -20.16
N LEU A 203 -3.72 4.00 -20.41
CA LEU A 203 -4.96 4.41 -19.76
C LEU A 203 -6.16 3.56 -20.20
N ALA A 204 -6.18 3.10 -21.46
CA ALA A 204 -7.28 2.28 -21.96
C ALA A 204 -7.27 0.90 -21.28
N ALA A 205 -6.10 0.25 -21.18
CA ALA A 205 -5.93 -1.01 -20.47
C ALA A 205 -6.24 -0.90 -18.98
N TYR A 206 -5.83 0.19 -18.32
CA TYR A 206 -6.23 0.49 -16.94
C TYR A 206 -7.74 0.57 -16.81
N THR A 207 -8.39 1.37 -17.66
CA THR A 207 -9.84 1.61 -17.61
C THR A 207 -10.64 0.34 -17.90
N GLU A 208 -10.22 -0.44 -18.90
CA GLU A 208 -10.81 -1.75 -19.22
C GLU A 208 -10.69 -2.72 -18.04
N TYR A 209 -9.54 -2.76 -17.39
CA TYR A 209 -9.32 -3.59 -16.20
C TYR A 209 -10.24 -3.18 -15.05
N SER A 210 -10.25 -1.89 -14.69
CA SER A 210 -11.06 -1.33 -13.59
C SER A 210 -12.55 -1.56 -13.77
N ASN A 211 -13.05 -1.41 -15.01
CA ASN A 211 -14.45 -1.67 -15.35
C ASN A 211 -14.82 -3.15 -15.16
N ARG A 212 -13.92 -4.09 -15.48
CA ARG A 212 -14.15 -5.54 -15.34
C ARG A 212 -14.01 -6.04 -13.91
N SER A 213 -13.11 -5.45 -13.12
CA SER A 213 -12.92 -5.79 -11.71
C SER A 213 -14.06 -5.34 -10.79
N SER A 214 -15.17 -4.88 -11.38
CA SER A 214 -16.44 -4.54 -10.75
C SER A 214 -16.45 -3.24 -9.95
N SER A 215 -15.63 -2.25 -10.27
CA SER A 215 -15.68 -0.96 -9.56
C SER A 215 -15.91 0.20 -10.52
N PRO A 216 -17.17 0.46 -10.92
CA PRO A 216 -17.50 1.66 -11.68
C PRO A 216 -17.09 2.90 -10.88
N ASN A 217 -16.43 3.86 -11.54
CA ASN A 217 -16.01 5.18 -11.05
C ASN A 217 -14.64 5.26 -10.30
N GLN A 218 -13.80 4.23 -10.30
CA GLN A 218 -12.53 4.25 -9.55
C GLN A 218 -11.62 5.42 -9.91
N SER A 219 -10.78 5.81 -8.94
CA SER A 219 -9.79 6.87 -9.07
C SER A 219 -9.04 6.76 -10.39
N ASN A 220 -8.73 7.91 -10.98
CA ASN A 220 -7.97 7.97 -12.21
C ASN A 220 -6.46 7.66 -12.02
N THR A 221 -6.03 7.27 -10.81
CA THR A 221 -4.61 7.07 -10.45
C THR A 221 -4.32 5.70 -9.82
N GLY A 222 -5.24 5.11 -9.06
CA GLY A 222 -5.10 3.77 -8.48
C GLY A 222 -6.16 3.44 -7.44
N TYR A 223 -6.22 2.17 -7.01
CA TYR A 223 -7.17 1.69 -6.01
C TYR A 223 -6.76 0.32 -5.44
N TYR A 224 -7.29 -0.01 -4.27
CA TYR A 224 -7.26 -1.35 -3.71
C TYR A 224 -8.59 -2.08 -3.94
N SER A 225 -8.53 -3.28 -4.53
CA SER A 225 -9.67 -4.19 -4.67
C SER A 225 -9.54 -5.33 -3.67
N ALA A 226 -10.33 -5.32 -2.59
CA ALA A 226 -10.30 -6.45 -1.65
C ALA A 226 -10.88 -7.74 -2.23
N ARG A 227 -11.76 -7.66 -3.25
CA ARG A 227 -12.30 -8.86 -3.93
C ARG A 227 -11.19 -9.68 -4.57
N ASN A 228 -10.25 -9.00 -5.22
CA ASN A 228 -9.12 -9.65 -5.89
C ASN A 228 -7.86 -9.68 -5.03
N ASN A 229 -7.89 -8.99 -3.88
CA ASN A 229 -6.73 -8.64 -3.09
C ASN A 229 -5.59 -8.03 -3.94
N GLU A 230 -5.92 -6.98 -4.69
CA GLU A 230 -4.99 -6.30 -5.60
C GLU A 230 -4.93 -4.79 -5.35
N SER A 231 -3.71 -4.27 -5.24
CA SER A 231 -3.38 -2.84 -5.34
C SER A 231 -3.08 -2.51 -6.78
N VAL A 232 -3.89 -1.65 -7.38
CA VAL A 232 -3.84 -1.31 -8.80
C VAL A 232 -3.42 0.14 -8.97
N VAL A 233 -2.48 0.42 -9.89
CA VAL A 233 -2.00 1.79 -10.15
C VAL A 233 -1.94 2.08 -11.66
N PHE A 234 -2.39 3.28 -12.02
CA PHE A 234 -2.08 3.89 -13.31
C PHE A 234 -0.85 4.78 -13.16
N VAL A 235 0.23 4.39 -13.84
CA VAL A 235 1.56 5.01 -13.72
C VAL A 235 1.65 6.20 -14.66
N ARG A 236 1.53 7.42 -14.12
CA ARG A 236 1.76 8.67 -14.86
C ARG A 236 3.19 9.18 -14.68
N THR A 237 3.66 9.18 -13.43
CA THR A 237 5.03 9.51 -13.05
C THR A 237 5.52 8.52 -11.99
N GLU A 238 6.83 8.43 -11.80
CA GLU A 238 7.41 7.52 -10.79
C GLU A 238 7.00 7.92 -9.37
N GLU A 239 7.04 9.22 -9.05
CA GLU A 239 6.66 9.76 -7.74
C GLU A 239 5.17 9.50 -7.45
N GLN A 240 4.29 9.80 -8.41
CA GLN A 240 2.86 9.53 -8.26
C GLN A 240 2.62 8.05 -8.04
N ALA A 241 3.19 7.18 -8.89
CA ALA A 241 3.00 5.74 -8.78
C ALA A 241 3.51 5.20 -7.44
N LEU A 242 4.64 5.70 -6.93
CA LEU A 242 5.18 5.31 -5.64
C LEU A 242 4.21 5.68 -4.50
N ASN A 243 3.74 6.93 -4.45
CA ASN A 243 2.81 7.37 -3.39
C ASN A 243 1.49 6.59 -3.45
N THR A 244 0.92 6.43 -4.64
CA THR A 244 -0.29 5.62 -4.85
C THR A 244 -0.07 4.18 -4.39
N LEU A 245 1.05 3.56 -4.73
CA LEU A 245 1.32 2.18 -4.31
C LEU A 245 1.49 2.04 -2.80
N VAL A 246 2.13 3.02 -2.14
CA VAL A 246 2.22 3.04 -0.67
C VAL A 246 0.83 3.12 -0.05
N HIS A 247 -0.04 3.98 -0.58
CA HIS A 247 -1.44 4.11 -0.17
C HIS A 247 -2.20 2.79 -0.34
N GLU A 248 -2.22 2.23 -1.55
CA GLU A 248 -3.00 1.01 -1.85
C GLU A 248 -2.49 -0.23 -1.13
N VAL A 249 -1.16 -0.35 -0.94
CA VAL A 249 -0.59 -1.47 -0.18
C VAL A 249 -0.93 -1.31 1.30
N THR A 250 -1.03 -0.08 1.81
CA THR A 250 -1.49 0.15 3.19
C THR A 250 -2.92 -0.33 3.38
N HIS A 251 -3.82 -0.13 2.42
CA HIS A 251 -5.15 -0.75 2.46
C HIS A 251 -5.11 -2.27 2.47
N THR A 252 -4.20 -2.89 1.71
CA THR A 252 -3.99 -4.34 1.77
C THR A 252 -3.63 -4.78 3.18
N ILE A 253 -2.66 -4.11 3.81
CA ILE A 253 -2.21 -4.42 5.17
C ILE A 253 -3.37 -4.25 6.17
N ASN A 254 -4.06 -3.10 6.10
CA ASN A 254 -5.21 -2.80 6.95
C ASN A 254 -6.28 -3.88 6.84
N ARG A 255 -6.60 -4.32 5.62
CA ARG A 255 -7.59 -5.37 5.38
C ARG A 255 -7.20 -6.69 6.03
N HIS A 256 -5.93 -7.08 5.99
CA HIS A 256 -5.50 -8.37 6.55
C HIS A 256 -5.39 -8.35 8.07
N TRP A 257 -4.98 -7.23 8.67
CA TRP A 257 -4.76 -7.14 10.12
C TRP A 257 -6.03 -6.72 10.88
N TYR A 258 -6.84 -5.83 10.32
CA TYR A 258 -8.00 -5.23 11.00
C TYR A 258 -9.33 -5.61 10.35
N GLY A 259 -9.32 -6.11 9.11
CA GLY A 259 -10.53 -6.43 8.37
C GLY A 259 -11.20 -5.18 7.78
N ARG A 260 -12.53 -5.16 7.76
CA ARG A 260 -13.30 -3.95 7.44
C ARG A 260 -13.14 -2.95 8.59
N MET A 261 -12.85 -1.70 8.22
CA MET A 261 -12.62 -0.57 9.12
C MET A 261 -13.54 0.60 8.75
N GLY A 262 -13.82 1.49 9.70
CA GLY A 262 -14.41 2.79 9.44
C GLY A 262 -13.56 3.56 8.43
N LYS A 263 -14.23 4.17 7.44
CA LYS A 263 -13.56 4.78 6.29
C LYS A 263 -12.53 5.83 6.70
N TRP A 264 -12.86 6.71 7.64
CA TRP A 264 -11.93 7.75 8.12
C TRP A 264 -10.62 7.17 8.64
N LEU A 265 -10.66 6.02 9.32
CA LEU A 265 -9.46 5.41 9.91
C LEU A 265 -8.66 4.67 8.85
N ASN A 266 -9.34 3.92 7.97
CA ASN A 266 -8.69 3.21 6.89
C ASN A 266 -7.96 4.15 5.92
N GLU A 267 -8.67 5.18 5.45
CA GLU A 267 -8.12 6.22 4.57
C GLU A 267 -7.08 7.07 5.30
N GLY A 268 -7.35 7.48 6.55
CA GLY A 268 -6.42 8.29 7.32
C GLY A 268 -5.07 7.62 7.55
N ILE A 269 -5.04 6.30 7.76
CA ILE A 269 -3.78 5.53 7.87
C ILE A 269 -3.07 5.44 6.52
N ALA A 270 -3.79 5.20 5.42
CA ALA A 270 -3.21 5.13 4.08
C ALA A 270 -2.60 6.48 3.65
N GLU A 271 -3.33 7.58 3.86
CA GLU A 271 -2.85 8.95 3.63
C GLU A 271 -1.65 9.29 4.51
N TYR A 272 -1.66 8.89 5.79
CA TYR A 272 -0.53 9.15 6.69
C TYR A 272 0.73 8.34 6.30
N ALA A 273 0.53 7.14 5.75
CA ALA A 273 1.60 6.25 5.30
C ALA A 273 2.40 6.81 4.11
N GLU A 274 1.84 7.69 3.29
CA GLU A 274 2.56 8.33 2.19
C GLU A 274 3.72 9.20 2.67
N ASN A 275 3.55 9.87 3.82
CA ASN A 275 4.49 10.86 4.35
C ASN A 275 4.74 10.70 5.86
N ILE A 276 5.17 9.49 6.26
CA ILE A 276 5.45 9.16 7.66
C ILE A 276 6.53 10.09 8.23
N GLY A 277 6.24 10.68 9.40
CA GLY A 277 7.23 11.43 10.18
C GLY A 277 7.40 12.90 9.78
N ASP A 278 6.92 13.33 8.61
CA ASP A 278 6.88 14.73 8.21
C ASP A 278 5.46 15.19 7.88
N VAL A 279 4.75 15.59 8.93
CA VAL A 279 3.38 16.10 8.83
C VAL A 279 3.31 17.38 7.97
N LYS A 280 4.40 18.15 7.84
CA LYS A 280 4.40 19.38 7.03
C LYS A 280 4.62 19.12 5.54
N ALA A 281 5.21 17.97 5.19
CA ALA A 281 5.40 17.56 3.81
C ALA A 281 4.11 17.04 3.14
N SER A 282 3.05 16.78 3.93
CA SER A 282 1.77 16.35 3.39
C SER A 282 1.12 17.40 2.49
N GLY A 283 0.64 16.96 1.32
CA GLY A 283 -0.14 17.80 0.40
C GLY A 283 -1.43 18.34 1.01
N TRP A 284 -1.93 17.73 2.10
CA TRP A 284 -3.15 18.15 2.79
C TRP A 284 -3.01 19.46 3.57
N VAL A 285 -1.80 19.87 3.94
CA VAL A 285 -1.58 21.09 4.74
C VAL A 285 -2.13 22.33 4.03
N GLY A 286 -1.92 22.45 2.71
CA GLY A 286 -2.45 23.57 1.94
C GLY A 286 -3.98 23.59 1.93
N HIS A 287 -4.60 22.42 1.79
CA HIS A 287 -6.05 22.27 1.82
C HIS A 287 -6.63 22.64 3.19
N ILE A 288 -6.05 22.13 4.28
CA ILE A 288 -6.53 22.36 5.65
C ILE A 288 -6.44 23.84 6.01
N ARG A 289 -5.34 24.52 5.67
CA ARG A 289 -5.23 25.98 5.90
C ARG A 289 -6.29 26.79 5.18
N LYS A 290 -6.64 26.38 3.95
CA LYS A 290 -7.59 27.09 3.10
C LYS A 290 -9.05 26.83 3.51
N ASN A 291 -9.38 25.56 3.77
CA ASN A 291 -10.77 25.11 3.89
C ASN A 291 -11.16 24.71 5.32
N GLY A 292 -10.18 24.58 6.23
CA GLY A 292 -10.38 24.09 7.58
C GLY A 292 -10.50 22.57 7.67
N LEU A 293 -10.76 22.09 8.87
CA LEU A 293 -11.00 20.68 9.19
C LEU A 293 -12.49 20.44 9.36
N LEU A 294 -12.94 19.23 9.02
CA LEU A 294 -14.28 18.80 9.40
C LEU A 294 -14.37 18.64 10.93
N PRO A 295 -15.53 18.92 11.54
CA PRO A 295 -15.82 18.46 12.89
C PRO A 295 -15.68 16.93 12.98
N LEU A 296 -15.13 16.41 14.07
CA LEU A 296 -14.97 14.98 14.31
C LEU A 296 -16.31 14.25 14.31
N HIS A 297 -17.38 14.86 14.83
CA HIS A 297 -18.72 14.28 14.70
C HIS A 297 -19.05 13.99 13.24
N THR A 298 -18.88 14.98 12.35
CA THR A 298 -19.09 14.82 10.91
C THR A 298 -18.17 13.76 10.34
N LEU A 299 -16.87 13.80 10.65
CA LEU A 299 -15.91 12.83 10.11
C LEU A 299 -16.28 11.37 10.47
N LEU A 300 -16.61 11.14 11.74
CA LEU A 300 -16.87 9.81 12.30
C LEU A 300 -18.25 9.27 11.92
N SER A 301 -19.24 10.14 11.67
CA SER A 301 -20.62 9.73 11.33
C SER A 301 -20.91 9.71 9.84
N SER A 302 -20.01 10.20 8.99
CA SER A 302 -20.31 10.41 7.56
C SER A 302 -20.49 9.10 6.82
N SER A 303 -21.65 8.99 6.17
CA SER A 303 -21.97 7.96 5.19
C SER A 303 -21.08 8.02 3.96
N ARG A 304 -21.13 6.97 3.15
CA ARG A 304 -20.38 6.89 1.90
C ARG A 304 -20.74 8.02 0.94
N GLU A 305 -22.02 8.37 0.86
CA GLU A 305 -22.55 9.41 -0.01
C GLU A 305 -22.00 10.79 0.41
N GLU A 306 -21.94 11.07 1.72
CA GLU A 306 -21.37 12.31 2.27
C GLU A 306 -19.87 12.44 1.97
N TRP A 307 -19.14 11.33 2.02
CA TRP A 307 -17.74 11.30 1.58
C TRP A 307 -17.57 11.65 0.10
N GLN A 308 -18.52 11.31 -0.78
CA GLN A 308 -18.47 11.67 -2.20
C GLN A 308 -18.80 13.14 -2.46
N ILE A 309 -19.55 13.79 -1.56
CA ILE A 309 -19.88 15.22 -1.68
C ILE A 309 -18.66 16.10 -1.36
N ALA A 310 -17.88 15.73 -0.34
CA ALA A 310 -16.71 16.51 0.09
C ALA A 310 -15.48 15.61 0.33
N PRO A 311 -14.99 14.87 -0.67
CA PRO A 311 -13.94 13.86 -0.49
C PRO A 311 -12.66 14.47 0.09
N GLN A 312 -12.24 15.62 -0.45
CA GLN A 312 -11.02 16.31 -0.05
C GLN A 312 -11.00 16.66 1.44
N SER A 313 -12.09 17.21 1.97
CA SER A 313 -12.18 17.56 3.39
C SER A 313 -12.16 16.32 4.28
N HIS A 314 -12.76 15.21 3.84
CA HIS A 314 -12.75 13.94 4.59
C HIS A 314 -11.36 13.30 4.61
N TYR A 315 -10.69 13.18 3.46
CA TYR A 315 -9.31 12.65 3.40
C TYR A 315 -8.35 13.52 4.20
N ALA A 316 -8.38 14.84 3.99
CA ALA A 316 -7.52 15.78 4.72
C ALA A 316 -7.73 15.70 6.24
N THR A 317 -8.99 15.67 6.69
CA THR A 317 -9.29 15.58 8.13
C THR A 317 -8.92 14.20 8.69
N SER A 318 -9.14 13.12 7.93
CA SER A 318 -8.75 11.75 8.31
C SER A 318 -7.25 11.62 8.49
N TRP A 319 -6.48 12.10 7.52
CA TRP A 319 -5.02 12.19 7.59
C TRP A 319 -4.57 12.96 8.84
N ALA A 320 -5.13 14.17 9.04
CA ALA A 320 -4.75 15.03 10.14
C ALA A 320 -5.09 14.38 11.50
N PHE A 321 -6.21 13.68 11.58
CA PHE A 321 -6.65 13.02 12.80
C PHE A 321 -5.77 11.80 13.13
N VAL A 322 -5.42 10.97 12.15
CA VAL A 322 -4.44 9.89 12.36
C VAL A 322 -3.07 10.44 12.75
N ALA A 323 -2.61 11.53 12.11
CA ALA A 323 -1.37 12.20 12.48
C ALA A 323 -1.40 12.73 13.94
N PHE A 324 -2.54 13.27 14.38
CA PHE A 324 -2.77 13.67 15.76
C PHE A 324 -2.67 12.48 16.72
N LEU A 325 -3.38 11.38 16.42
CA LEU A 325 -3.36 10.17 17.25
C LEU A 325 -1.95 9.57 17.36
N MET A 326 -1.24 9.47 16.24
CA MET A 326 0.15 8.99 16.21
C MET A 326 1.10 9.86 17.04
N ALA A 327 0.80 11.15 17.17
CA ALA A 327 1.64 12.12 17.86
C ALA A 327 1.26 12.35 19.33
N GLN A 328 -0.01 12.16 19.71
CA GLN A 328 -0.51 12.48 21.06
C GLN A 328 -0.95 11.24 21.84
N ASP A 329 -1.55 10.25 21.19
CA ASP A 329 -2.11 9.07 21.89
C ASP A 329 -2.12 7.82 20.99
N ARG A 330 -0.95 7.19 20.88
CA ARG A 330 -0.78 5.91 20.17
C ARG A 330 -1.55 4.77 20.82
N ASP A 331 -1.73 4.81 22.14
CA ASP A 331 -2.47 3.77 22.85
C ASP A 331 -3.96 3.84 22.49
N PHE A 332 -4.52 5.04 22.32
CA PHE A 332 -5.88 5.22 21.83
C PHE A 332 -6.05 4.71 20.40
N LEU A 333 -5.12 5.04 19.49
CA LEU A 333 -5.12 4.46 18.15
C LEU A 333 -5.05 2.93 18.18
N SER A 334 -4.21 2.37 19.05
CA SER A 334 -4.09 0.91 19.22
C SER A 334 -5.40 0.27 19.69
N ARG A 335 -6.14 0.94 20.58
CA ARG A 335 -7.48 0.51 21.03
C ARG A 335 -8.52 0.58 19.91
N LEU A 336 -8.50 1.64 19.10
CA LEU A 336 -9.39 1.77 17.93
C LEU A 336 -9.14 0.65 16.93
N LEU A 337 -7.87 0.35 16.62
CA LEU A 337 -7.50 -0.74 15.71
C LEU A 337 -7.89 -2.13 16.24
N LEU A 338 -7.76 -2.33 17.56
CA LEU A 338 -8.23 -3.57 18.20
C LEU A 338 -9.75 -3.70 18.11
N GLN A 339 -10.49 -2.61 18.39
CA GLN A 339 -11.94 -2.57 18.30
C GLN A 339 -12.41 -2.83 16.85
N GLU A 340 -11.77 -2.24 15.84
CA GLU A 340 -12.07 -2.54 14.44
C GLU A 340 -11.90 -4.03 14.13
N ALA A 341 -10.80 -4.64 14.58
CA ALA A 341 -10.58 -6.07 14.35
C ALA A 341 -11.64 -6.96 15.04
N GLU A 342 -12.17 -6.54 16.20
CA GLU A 342 -13.15 -7.30 16.99
C GLU A 342 -14.62 -7.01 16.61
N ASN A 343 -14.95 -5.86 16.04
CA ASN A 343 -16.31 -5.39 15.76
C ASN A 343 -17.04 -6.08 14.59
N GLY A 344 -16.48 -7.16 14.03
CA GLY A 344 -17.17 -7.90 12.97
C GLY A 344 -17.41 -7.02 11.73
N CYS A 345 -18.65 -6.96 11.24
CA CYS A 345 -18.98 -6.18 10.05
C CYS A 345 -19.36 -4.73 10.37
N HIS A 346 -19.34 -4.35 11.65
CA HIS A 346 -19.68 -3.01 12.11
C HIS A 346 -18.44 -2.12 12.11
N GLU A 347 -18.62 -0.89 11.67
CA GLU A 347 -17.60 0.16 11.76
C GLU A 347 -17.69 0.81 13.16
N LEU A 348 -16.63 1.51 13.57
CA LEU A 348 -16.62 2.26 14.83
C LEU A 348 -17.75 3.30 14.88
N SER A 349 -18.55 3.25 15.94
CA SER A 349 -19.51 4.32 16.25
C SER A 349 -18.85 5.43 17.07
N ILE A 350 -19.54 6.57 17.22
CA ILE A 350 -19.08 7.65 18.10
C ILE A 350 -18.99 7.15 19.55
N GLU A 351 -19.95 6.35 20.00
CA GLU A 351 -19.96 5.78 21.36
C GLU A 351 -18.77 4.84 21.59
N ASP A 352 -18.37 4.08 20.56
CA ASP A 352 -17.14 3.29 20.62
C ASP A 352 -15.90 4.17 20.79
N VAL A 353 -15.81 5.26 20.02
CA VAL A 353 -14.70 6.22 20.10
C VAL A 353 -14.64 6.87 21.49
N GLU A 354 -15.75 7.38 22.01
CA GLU A 354 -15.82 8.01 23.33
C GLU A 354 -15.48 7.04 24.46
N ARG A 355 -16.00 5.80 24.41
CA ARG A 355 -15.69 4.74 25.38
C ARG A 355 -14.20 4.37 25.37
N LEU A 356 -13.59 4.29 24.20
CA LEU A 356 -12.17 3.94 24.05
C LEU A 356 -11.24 5.10 24.42
N TYR A 357 -11.72 6.34 24.27
CA TYR A 357 -11.01 7.55 24.65
C TYR A 357 -11.12 7.82 26.16
N GLY A 358 -12.29 7.55 26.73
CA GLY A 358 -12.65 7.79 28.13
C GLY A 358 -13.14 9.20 28.42
N GLN A 359 -13.40 10.00 27.39
CA GLN A 359 -13.99 11.34 27.47
C GLN A 359 -14.90 11.60 26.26
N SER A 360 -15.67 12.69 26.32
CA SER A 360 -16.61 13.02 25.24
C SER A 360 -15.91 13.43 23.94
N LEU A 361 -16.62 13.26 22.83
CA LEU A 361 -16.15 13.61 21.50
C LEU A 361 -15.81 15.11 21.40
N GLU A 362 -16.51 15.99 22.12
CA GLU A 362 -16.19 17.42 22.16
C GLU A 362 -14.84 17.68 22.84
N HIS A 363 -14.44 16.85 23.81
CA HIS A 363 -13.11 16.98 24.40
C HIS A 363 -12.03 16.60 23.38
N LEU A 364 -12.20 15.45 22.72
CA LEU A 364 -11.31 14.98 21.67
C LEU A 364 -11.20 15.99 20.52
N GLN A 365 -12.31 16.60 20.12
CA GLN A 365 -12.35 17.69 19.13
C GLN A 365 -11.49 18.88 19.56
N ARG A 366 -11.61 19.34 20.82
CA ARG A 366 -10.82 20.48 21.31
C ARG A 366 -9.33 20.15 21.30
N GLU A 367 -8.94 18.97 21.76
CA GLU A 367 -7.52 18.58 21.77
C GLU A 367 -6.95 18.44 20.37
N PHE A 368 -7.73 17.86 19.45
CA PHE A 368 -7.37 17.79 18.04
C PHE A 368 -7.15 19.18 17.43
N LEU A 369 -8.09 20.11 17.60
CA LEU A 369 -7.97 21.48 17.09
C LEU A 369 -6.82 22.27 17.72
N LEU A 370 -6.55 22.05 19.02
CA LEU A 370 -5.42 22.68 19.69
C LEU A 370 -4.09 22.17 19.12
N TRP A 371 -3.98 20.86 18.85
CA TRP A 371 -2.80 20.28 18.24
C TRP A 371 -2.58 20.78 16.81
N THR A 372 -3.61 20.83 15.97
CA THR A 372 -3.49 21.32 14.58
C THR A 372 -3.06 22.78 14.55
N LYS A 373 -3.66 23.63 15.41
CA LYS A 373 -3.26 25.04 15.56
C LYS A 373 -1.80 25.19 15.99
N ARG A 374 -1.32 24.40 16.95
CA ARG A 374 0.10 24.43 17.40
C ARG A 374 1.08 24.03 16.28
N ARG A 375 0.67 23.09 15.42
CA ARG A 375 1.45 22.61 14.28
C ARG A 375 1.35 23.51 13.05
N LYS A 376 0.47 24.53 13.07
CA LYS A 376 0.16 25.42 11.94
C LYS A 376 -0.29 24.63 10.71
N LEU A 377 -1.09 23.59 10.94
CA LEU A 377 -1.74 22.83 9.86
C LEU A 377 -2.90 23.62 9.26
#